data_AF-A0AAE1RUT9-F1
#
_entry.id   AF-A0AAE1RUT9-F1
#
_cell.length_a   1.000
_cell.length_b   1.000
_cell.length_c   1.000
_cell.angle_alpha   90.00
_cell.angle_beta   90.00
_cell.angle_gamma   90.00
#
_symmetry.space_group_name_H-M   'P 1'
#
loop_
_entity.id
_entity.type
_entity.pdbx_description
1 polymer ?
#
loop_
_entity_poly.entity_id
_entity_poly.type
_entity_poly.pdbx_seq_one_letter_code
_entity_poly.pdbx_strand_id
1 'polypeptide(L)'
;MNNMQMWPVSNNSPVQPPVIRKMPERSKKVRRKEPNESKKTEKLSGSGAVMTCSLCHIKGHNKRGCPTDPSQTAPTQSQSQANRNNGRANKRRME
;
A
#
# COMPACT_ATOMS: atom_id res chain seq x y z
N MET A 1 7.83 -0.43 -52.18
CA MET A 1 9.30 -0.35 -52.38
C MET A 1 9.92 0.15 -51.09
N ASN A 2 10.71 -0.68 -50.41
CA ASN A 2 11.35 -0.31 -49.15
C ASN A 2 12.60 0.54 -49.42
N ASN A 3 12.40 1.86 -49.51
CA ASN A 3 13.47 2.85 -49.43
C ASN A 3 13.57 3.30 -47.98
N MET A 4 14.32 2.56 -47.16
CA MET A 4 14.84 3.10 -45.91
C MET A 4 16.36 3.07 -46.03
N GLN A 5 16.94 4.23 -46.31
CA GLN A 5 18.37 4.43 -46.29
C GLN A 5 18.87 4.16 -44.87
N MET A 6 19.45 2.98 -44.63
CA MET A 6 20.08 2.68 -43.35
C MET A 6 21.38 3.48 -43.23
N TRP A 7 21.71 3.91 -42.02
CA TRP A 7 22.99 4.57 -41.75
C TRP A 7 24.17 3.68 -42.16
N PRO A 8 25.25 4.25 -42.72
CA PRO A 8 26.44 3.49 -43.05
C PRO A 8 27.02 2.84 -41.79
N VAL A 9 27.35 1.56 -41.88
CA VAL A 9 27.98 0.83 -40.78
C VAL A 9 29.39 1.39 -40.59
N SER A 10 29.69 1.87 -39.39
CA SER A 10 31.02 2.41 -39.09
C SER A 10 32.04 1.28 -38.84
N ASN A 11 33.26 1.42 -39.37
CA ASN A 11 34.38 0.52 -39.10
C ASN A 11 35.05 0.73 -37.72
N ASN A 12 34.44 1.55 -36.84
CA ASN A 12 34.99 1.82 -35.53
C ASN A 12 34.88 0.59 -34.63
N SER A 13 35.93 0.37 -33.83
CA SER A 13 35.90 -0.59 -32.73
C SER A 13 34.73 -0.29 -31.80
N PRO A 14 33.99 -1.32 -31.31
CA PRO A 14 32.96 -1.12 -30.30
C PRO A 14 33.52 -0.37 -29.10
N VAL A 15 32.86 0.73 -28.71
CA VAL A 15 33.23 1.48 -27.52
C VAL A 15 33.04 0.57 -26.30
N GLN A 16 34.09 0.35 -25.52
CA GLN A 16 33.97 -0.42 -24.29
C GLN A 16 33.09 0.34 -23.29
N PRO A 17 32.21 -0.36 -22.56
CA PRO A 17 31.41 0.27 -21.54
C PRO A 17 32.32 0.89 -20.47
N PRO A 18 31.92 2.03 -19.87
CA PRO A 18 32.66 2.58 -18.75
C PRO A 18 32.69 1.58 -17.60
N VAL A 19 33.82 1.54 -16.88
CA VAL A 19 33.96 0.68 -15.70
C VAL A 19 32.98 1.15 -14.63
N ILE A 20 32.00 0.30 -14.30
CA ILE A 20 31.01 0.58 -13.26
C ILE A 20 31.73 0.58 -11.90
N ARG A 21 31.82 1.76 -11.27
CA ARG A 21 32.32 1.91 -9.90
C ARG A 21 31.15 1.94 -8.92
N LYS A 22 31.25 1.20 -7.82
CA LYS A 22 30.30 1.32 -6.71
C LYS A 22 30.55 2.65 -6.01
N MET A 23 29.67 3.62 -6.22
CA MET A 23 29.69 4.87 -5.45
C MET A 23 29.37 4.54 -3.98
N PRO A 24 30.05 5.17 -2.99
CA PRO A 24 29.60 5.06 -1.61
C PRO A 24 28.15 5.53 -1.48
N GLU A 25 27.34 4.74 -0.78
CA GLU A 25 25.95 5.11 -0.53
C GLU A 25 25.90 6.37 0.33
N ARG A 26 24.92 7.24 0.06
CA ARG A 26 24.61 8.36 0.94
C ARG A 26 24.40 7.81 2.35
N SER A 27 25.22 8.25 3.30
CA SER A 27 25.05 7.85 4.69
C SER A 27 23.61 8.11 5.12
N LYS A 28 22.94 7.07 5.62
CA LYS A 28 21.57 7.19 6.13
C LYS A 28 21.61 8.20 7.27
N LYS A 29 21.03 9.39 7.04
CA LYS A 29 20.87 10.40 8.07
C LYS A 29 19.77 9.91 9.03
N VAL A 30 20.12 8.99 9.91
CA VAL A 30 19.25 8.61 11.03
C VAL A 30 19.25 9.79 11.97
N ARG A 31 18.27 10.69 11.78
CA ARG A 31 18.04 11.78 12.71
C ARG A 31 17.65 11.19 14.06
N ARG A 32 18.48 11.38 15.08
CA ARG A 32 18.07 11.13 16.47
C ARG A 32 17.02 12.19 16.83
N LYS A 33 15.90 11.75 17.40
CA LYS A 33 14.86 12.66 17.91
C LYS A 33 15.26 13.11 19.31
N GLU A 34 15.17 14.40 19.58
CA GLU A 34 15.38 14.94 20.92
C GLU A 34 14.29 14.46 21.90
N PRO A 35 14.56 14.41 23.22
CA PRO A 35 13.60 13.90 24.22
C PRO A 35 12.26 14.63 24.21
N ASN A 36 12.24 15.90 23.79
CA ASN A 36 11.06 16.75 23.72
C ASN A 36 10.34 16.72 22.36
N GLU A 37 10.81 15.95 21.40
CA GLU A 37 10.10 15.82 20.13
C GLU A 37 8.86 14.95 20.27
N SER A 38 7.69 15.52 19.98
CA SER A 38 6.46 14.77 19.95
C SER A 38 6.55 13.64 18.91
N LYS A 39 6.35 12.40 19.36
CA LYS A 39 6.12 11.26 18.47
C LYS A 39 4.75 11.52 17.83
N LYS A 40 4.73 12.18 16.67
CA LYS A 40 3.52 12.30 15.85
C LYS A 40 3.08 10.90 15.42
N THR A 41 2.36 10.20 16.30
CA THR A 41 1.53 9.06 15.95
C THR A 41 0.23 9.67 15.46
N GLU A 42 0.30 10.36 14.33
CA GLU A 42 -0.89 10.85 13.61
C GLU A 42 -1.47 9.67 12.84
N LYS A 43 -1.86 8.64 13.58
CA LYS A 43 -2.66 7.55 13.02
C LYS A 43 -4.08 7.94 13.37
N LEU A 44 -4.73 8.65 12.46
CA LEU A 44 -6.17 8.87 12.52
C LEU A 44 -6.79 7.47 12.66
N SER A 45 -7.40 7.19 13.82
CA SER A 45 -8.15 5.97 13.99
C SER A 45 -9.26 5.99 12.94
N GLY A 46 -9.39 4.94 12.13
CA GLY A 46 -10.53 4.82 11.19
C GLY A 46 -11.90 4.74 11.89
N SER A 47 -11.92 4.86 13.21
CA SER A 47 -13.09 4.97 14.08
C SER A 47 -13.71 6.37 13.94
N GLY A 48 -14.64 6.52 13.01
CA GLY A 48 -15.40 7.76 12.84
C GLY A 48 -15.77 8.09 11.39
N ALA A 49 -15.15 7.41 10.41
CA ALA A 49 -15.55 7.57 9.02
C ALA A 49 -16.88 6.85 8.75
N VAL A 50 -17.91 7.61 8.36
CA VAL A 50 -19.18 7.05 7.92
C VAL A 50 -18.99 6.50 6.51
N MET A 51 -19.09 5.18 6.36
CA MET A 51 -19.01 4.54 5.06
C MET A 51 -20.27 4.79 4.24
N THR A 52 -20.08 5.09 2.96
CA THR A 52 -21.16 5.25 1.97
C THR A 52 -21.05 4.12 0.96
N CYS A 53 -22.17 3.45 0.70
CA CYS A 53 -22.23 2.35 -0.25
C CYS A 53 -22.01 2.87 -1.68
N SER A 54 -21.13 2.26 -2.47
CA SER A 54 -20.91 2.64 -3.86
C SER A 54 -21.99 2.16 -4.84
N LEU A 55 -22.90 1.28 -4.41
CA LEU A 55 -24.03 0.81 -5.24
C LEU A 55 -25.25 1.70 -5.06
N CYS A 56 -25.74 1.84 -3.83
CA CYS A 56 -26.97 2.57 -3.54
C CYS A 56 -26.73 3.99 -3.00
N HIS A 57 -25.48 4.39 -2.77
CA HIS A 57 -25.09 5.72 -2.27
C HIS A 57 -25.66 6.07 -0.88
N ILE A 58 -26.17 5.09 -0.14
CA ILE A 58 -26.68 5.23 1.23
C ILE A 58 -25.55 5.03 2.24
N LYS A 59 -25.58 5.81 3.32
CA LYS A 59 -24.64 5.72 4.46
C LYS A 59 -24.98 4.54 5.37
N GLY A 60 -23.96 3.94 6.00
CA GLY A 60 -24.15 2.92 7.06
C GLY A 60 -23.85 1.48 6.64
N HIS A 61 -23.60 1.24 5.34
CA HIS A 61 -23.09 -0.05 4.86
C HIS A 61 -22.13 0.14 3.67
N ASN A 62 -21.34 -0.90 3.40
CA ASN A 62 -20.49 -0.98 2.21
C ASN A 62 -21.18 -1.80 1.12
N LYS A 63 -20.69 -1.73 -0.13
CA LYS A 63 -21.17 -2.54 -1.27
C LYS A 63 -21.48 -3.99 -0.91
N ARG A 64 -20.58 -4.66 -0.18
CA ARG A 64 -20.71 -6.06 0.26
C ARG A 64 -21.98 -6.37 1.06
N GLY A 65 -22.52 -5.41 1.80
CA GLY A 65 -23.74 -5.57 2.60
C GLY A 65 -24.93 -4.82 2.00
N CYS A 66 -24.87 -4.47 0.72
CA CYS A 66 -25.93 -3.70 0.07
C CYS A 66 -27.11 -4.60 -0.26
N PRO A 67 -28.34 -4.26 0.17
CA PRO A 67 -29.54 -5.05 -0.14
C PRO A 67 -29.87 -5.11 -1.63
N THR A 68 -29.40 -4.11 -2.41
CA THR A 68 -29.61 -4.03 -3.86
C THR A 68 -28.43 -4.62 -4.65
N ASP A 69 -27.49 -5.31 -3.99
CA ASP A 69 -26.40 -5.97 -4.70
C ASP A 69 -26.95 -7.18 -5.49
N PRO A 70 -26.80 -7.21 -6.83
CA PRO A 70 -27.28 -8.33 -7.65
C PRO A 70 -26.56 -9.65 -7.33
N SER A 71 -25.46 -9.63 -6.58
CA SER A 71 -24.79 -10.83 -6.09
C SER A 71 -25.40 -11.42 -4.80
N GLN A 72 -26.33 -10.71 -4.16
CA GLN A 72 -27.03 -11.16 -2.94
C GLN A 72 -28.40 -11.81 -3.19
N THR A 73 -28.82 -12.02 -4.45
CA THR A 73 -30.13 -12.63 -4.78
C THR A 73 -30.21 -14.14 -4.53
N ALA A 74 -29.39 -14.69 -3.63
CA ALA A 74 -29.55 -16.03 -3.08
C ALA A 74 -29.95 -15.89 -1.60
N PRO A 75 -31.12 -16.37 -1.16
CA PRO A 75 -31.53 -16.24 0.23
C PRO A 75 -30.80 -17.31 1.01
N THR A 76 -29.74 -16.99 1.75
CA THR A 76 -29.30 -17.76 2.93
C THR A 76 -28.25 -16.99 3.73
N GLN A 77 -28.73 -16.54 4.89
CA GLN A 77 -28.08 -16.51 6.19
C GLN A 77 -26.92 -15.52 6.41
N SER A 78 -27.25 -14.53 7.24
CA SER A 78 -26.41 -14.00 8.30
C SER A 78 -25.41 -15.05 8.81
N GLN A 79 -24.15 -14.97 8.37
CA GLN A 79 -23.04 -15.58 9.07
C GLN A 79 -22.07 -14.48 9.48
N SER A 80 -22.26 -14.10 10.74
CA SER A 80 -21.26 -13.46 11.58
C SER A 80 -19.94 -14.25 11.61
N GLN A 81 -18.86 -13.49 11.83
CA GLN A 81 -17.53 -13.90 12.31
C GLN A 81 -16.45 -14.20 11.26
N ALA A 82 -15.64 -13.18 10.97
CA ALA A 82 -14.22 -13.35 10.67
C ALA A 82 -13.40 -12.52 11.68
N ASN A 83 -13.09 -13.20 12.78
CA ASN A 83 -11.90 -13.07 13.63
C ASN A 83 -11.08 -11.76 13.54
N ARG A 84 -11.25 -10.89 14.54
CA ARG A 84 -10.23 -9.90 14.94
C ARG A 84 -9.89 -10.06 16.42
N ASN A 85 -9.66 -11.29 16.87
CA ASN A 85 -8.91 -11.49 18.11
C ASN A 85 -7.42 -11.39 17.79
N ASN A 86 -6.88 -10.18 17.91
CA ASN A 86 -5.53 -10.03 18.44
C ASN A 86 -5.36 -8.64 19.08
N GLY A 87 -5.65 -8.58 20.37
CA GLY A 87 -5.44 -7.38 21.18
C GLY A 87 -6.07 -7.44 22.57
N ARG A 88 -5.64 -8.38 23.45
CA ARG A 88 -5.67 -8.25 24.93
C ARG A 88 -5.19 -9.53 25.65
N ALA A 89 -3.88 -9.69 25.82
CA ALA A 89 -3.18 -10.49 26.85
C ALA A 89 -1.68 -10.25 26.58
N ASN A 90 -0.79 -9.76 27.45
CA ASN A 90 -0.62 -9.86 28.89
C ASN A 90 -0.12 -8.50 29.44
N LYS A 91 -0.81 -7.96 30.44
CA LYS A 91 -0.19 -7.09 31.45
C LYS A 91 -0.32 -7.83 32.77
N ARG A 92 0.78 -8.44 33.22
CA ARG A 92 1.12 -8.79 34.62
C ARG A 92 2.25 -9.83 34.60
N ARG A 93 3.47 -9.40 34.94
CA ARG A 93 4.36 -10.04 35.91
C ARG A 93 5.60 -9.16 36.08
N MET A 94 5.62 -8.39 37.16
CA MET A 94 6.83 -7.84 37.76
C MET A 94 6.83 -8.40 39.17
N GLU A 95 7.67 -9.40 39.37
CA GLU A 95 8.37 -9.74 40.60
C GLU A 95 9.71 -10.33 40.15
#